data_AF-A0AA36BSK2-F1
#
_entry.id   AF-A0AA36BSK2-F1
#
_cell.length_a   1.000
_cell.length_b   1.000
_cell.length_c   1.000
_cell.angle_alpha   90.00
_cell.angle_beta   90.00
_cell.angle_gamma   90.00
#
_symmetry.space_group_name_H-M   'P 1'
#
loop_
_entity.id
_entity.type
_entity.pdbx_description
1 polymer ?
#
loop_
_entity_poly.entity_id
_entity_poly.type
_entity_poly.pdbx_seq_one_letter_code
_entity_poly.pdbx_strand_id
1 'polypeptide(L)'
;MDFPEELPKEHIHTEEGPYGCDTCGQSFTLKSHLKDHKCTHTDEKPYHCDICGKSFTAKRILTTHRRIHTGGKVHSCVTCSKKLT
;
A
#
# COMPACT_ATOMS: atom_id res chain seq x y z
N MET A 1 -26.79 19.52 46.31
CA MET A 1 -25.49 19.63 45.62
C MET A 1 -25.04 18.22 45.34
N ASP A 2 -25.44 17.67 44.20
CA ASP A 2 -25.02 16.33 43.80
C ASP A 2 -24.70 16.42 42.30
N PHE A 3 -23.43 16.63 42.01
CA PHE A 3 -22.90 16.68 40.64
C PHE A 3 -22.48 15.25 40.29
N PRO A 4 -23.11 14.59 39.31
CA PRO A 4 -22.66 13.28 38.89
C PRO A 4 -21.28 13.41 38.23
N GLU A 5 -20.37 12.58 38.73
CA GLU A 5 -18.98 12.44 38.31
C GLU A 5 -18.91 12.18 36.79
N GLU A 6 -18.47 13.19 36.04
CA GLU A 6 -18.25 13.09 34.61
C GLU A 6 -17.07 12.14 34.37
N LEU A 7 -17.38 10.87 34.09
CA LEU A 7 -16.43 9.88 33.62
C LEU A 7 -15.61 10.49 32.47
N PRO A 8 -14.27 10.48 32.53
CA PRO A 8 -13.46 10.94 31.42
C PRO A 8 -13.83 10.06 30.23
N LYS A 9 -14.41 10.68 29.20
CA LYS A 9 -14.48 10.09 27.86
C LYS A 9 -13.04 9.99 27.42
N GLU A 10 -12.40 8.89 27.77
CA GLU A 10 -11.24 8.39 27.08
C GLU A 10 -11.66 8.30 25.60
N HIS A 11 -11.37 9.38 24.89
CA HIS A 11 -11.24 9.38 23.45
C HIS A 11 -10.03 8.49 23.20
N ILE A 12 -10.30 7.18 23.23
CA ILE A 12 -9.45 6.19 22.62
C ILE A 12 -9.19 6.77 21.23
N HIS A 13 -7.93 7.04 20.94
CA HIS A 13 -7.51 7.31 19.58
C HIS A 13 -7.69 5.98 18.86
N THR A 14 -8.94 5.65 18.52
CA THR A 14 -9.33 4.42 17.84
C THR A 14 -8.91 4.59 16.39
N GLU A 15 -7.60 4.61 16.15
CA GLU A 15 -7.05 4.17 14.89
C GLU A 15 -7.16 2.64 14.79
N GLU A 16 -8.10 1.97 15.47
CA GLU A 16 -8.42 0.56 15.29
C GLU A 16 -9.13 0.38 13.94
N GLY A 17 -8.38 0.54 12.86
CA GLY A 17 -8.73 -0.16 11.65
C GLY A 17 -8.82 -1.66 11.97
N PRO A 18 -9.87 -2.37 11.50
CA PRO A 18 -10.11 -3.79 11.84
C PRO A 18 -9.00 -4.75 11.39
N TYR A 19 -7.97 -4.24 10.73
CA TYR A 19 -6.83 -4.96 10.21
C TYR A 19 -5.54 -4.48 10.88
N GLY A 20 -5.19 -5.13 12.00
CA GLY A 20 -3.94 -4.91 12.73
C GLY A 20 -2.75 -5.69 12.14
N CYS A 21 -1.57 -5.11 12.23
CA CYS A 21 -0.30 -5.78 11.92
C CYS A 21 0.25 -6.46 13.17
N ASP A 22 0.34 -7.78 13.15
CA ASP A 22 0.87 -8.58 14.27
C ASP A 22 2.35 -8.31 14.56
N THR A 23 3.11 -7.77 13.59
CA THR A 23 4.56 -7.54 13.73
C THR A 23 4.89 -6.23 14.44
N CYS A 24 4.11 -5.17 14.24
CA CYS A 24 4.39 -3.85 14.82
C CYS A 24 3.21 -3.21 15.55
N GLY A 25 2.06 -3.90 15.63
CA GLY A 25 0.85 -3.39 16.27
C GLY A 25 0.11 -2.31 15.48
N GLN A 26 0.60 -1.92 14.29
CA GLN A 26 -0.01 -0.85 13.50
C GLN A 26 -1.34 -1.31 12.88
N SER A 27 -2.37 -0.50 13.02
CA SER A 27 -3.74 -0.80 12.57
C SER A 27 -4.10 -0.03 11.30
N PHE A 28 -4.84 -0.70 10.41
CA PHE A 28 -5.22 -0.18 9.09
C PHE A 28 -6.71 -0.36 8.86
N THR A 29 -7.35 0.66 8.28
CA THR A 29 -8.79 0.61 7.94
C THR A 29 -9.10 -0.36 6.79
N LEU A 30 -8.10 -0.68 5.96
CA LEU A 30 -8.23 -1.55 4.79
C LEU A 30 -7.27 -2.74 4.84
N LYS A 31 -7.78 -3.94 4.58
CA LYS A 31 -6.99 -5.18 4.48
C LYS A 31 -5.89 -5.09 3.42
N SER A 32 -6.14 -4.38 2.32
CA SER A 32 -5.15 -4.15 1.26
C SER A 32 -3.96 -3.33 1.74
N HIS A 33 -4.18 -2.36 2.62
CA HIS A 33 -3.12 -1.55 3.23
C HIS A 33 -2.33 -2.37 4.25
N LEU A 34 -3.00 -3.16 5.09
CA LEU A 34 -2.31 -4.10 5.98
C LEU A 34 -1.43 -5.08 5.20
N LYS A 35 -1.92 -5.63 4.08
CA LYS A 35 -1.15 -6.55 3.23
C LYS A 35 0.09 -5.87 2.61
N ASP A 36 -0.06 -4.64 2.10
CA ASP A 36 1.06 -3.83 1.57
C ASP A 36 2.05 -3.41 2.67
N HIS A 37 1.57 -3.25 3.89
CA HIS A 37 2.42 -2.99 5.05
C HIS A 37 3.16 -4.25 5.49
N LYS A 38 2.52 -5.44 5.50
CA LYS A 38 3.19 -6.68 5.92
C LYS A 38 4.45 -7.00 5.09
N CYS A 39 4.49 -6.64 3.80
CA CYS A 39 5.71 -6.81 3.00
C CYS A 39 6.85 -5.83 3.33
N THR A 40 6.65 -4.80 4.17
CA THR A 40 7.78 -4.00 4.68
C THR A 40 8.55 -4.73 5.77
N HIS A 41 7.94 -5.70 6.45
CA HIS A 41 8.58 -6.47 7.52
C HIS A 41 9.36 -7.68 7.02
N THR A 42 8.91 -8.27 5.91
CA THR A 42 9.51 -9.51 5.39
C THR A 42 10.59 -9.27 4.34
N ASP A 43 10.85 -8.00 3.97
CA ASP A 43 11.62 -7.59 2.77
C ASP A 43 11.14 -8.27 1.47
N GLU A 44 10.03 -9.00 1.55
CA GLU A 44 9.47 -9.78 0.47
C GLU A 44 8.74 -8.80 -0.42
N LYS A 45 9.40 -8.44 -1.51
CA LYS A 45 8.89 -7.51 -2.50
C LYS A 45 8.39 -8.33 -3.69
N PRO A 46 7.15 -8.85 -3.63
CA PRO A 46 6.64 -9.77 -4.66
C PRO A 46 6.55 -9.12 -6.04
N TYR A 47 6.54 -7.79 -6.10
CA TYR A 47 6.43 -7.04 -7.34
C TYR A 47 7.81 -6.55 -7.79
N HIS A 48 8.46 -7.31 -8.67
CA HIS A 48 9.73 -6.91 -9.29
C HIS A 48 9.50 -6.19 -10.63
N CYS A 49 10.41 -5.28 -10.94
CA CYS A 49 10.46 -4.63 -12.24
C CYS A 49 11.35 -5.45 -13.18
N ASP A 50 10.77 -5.96 -14.27
CA ASP A 50 11.48 -6.76 -15.28
C ASP A 50 12.56 -5.97 -16.03
N ILE A 51 12.53 -4.63 -15.95
CA ILE A 51 13.44 -3.74 -16.69
C ILE A 51 14.73 -3.49 -15.91
N CYS A 52 14.65 -3.30 -14.60
CA CYS A 52 15.80 -2.91 -13.76
C CYS A 52 16.00 -3.79 -12.53
N GLY A 53 15.19 -4.83 -12.33
CA GLY A 53 15.27 -5.75 -11.19
C GLY A 53 14.84 -5.14 -9.85
N LYS A 54 14.39 -3.87 -9.81
CA LYS A 54 13.93 -3.23 -8.57
C LYS A 54 12.64 -3.88 -8.09
N SER A 55 12.61 -4.22 -6.81
CA SER A 55 11.45 -4.86 -6.19
C SER A 55 10.66 -3.89 -5.31
N PHE A 56 9.33 -4.03 -5.31
CA PHE A 56 8.37 -3.17 -4.63
C PHE A 56 7.38 -3.99 -3.79
N THR A 57 6.85 -3.36 -2.75
CA THR A 57 5.83 -3.90 -1.85
C THR A 57 4.44 -3.93 -2.48
N ALA A 58 4.13 -2.94 -3.34
CA ALA A 58 2.83 -2.79 -3.97
C ALA A 58 2.87 -2.81 -5.50
N LYS A 59 1.87 -3.46 -6.10
CA LYS A 59 1.62 -3.41 -7.56
C LYS A 59 1.44 -1.99 -8.08
N ARG A 60 0.76 -1.11 -7.34
CA ARG A 60 0.56 0.30 -7.72
C ARG A 60 1.88 1.04 -7.86
N ILE A 61 2.83 0.78 -6.96
CA ILE A 61 4.15 1.41 -6.96
C ILE A 61 4.98 0.88 -8.13
N LEU A 62 4.99 -0.44 -8.37
CA LEU A 62 5.64 -1.03 -9.55
C LEU A 62 5.06 -0.46 -10.85
N THR A 63 3.73 -0.30 -10.94
CA THR A 63 3.06 0.21 -12.14
C THR A 63 3.47 1.66 -12.43
N THR A 64 3.51 2.52 -11.41
CA THR A 64 4.00 3.89 -11.55
C THR A 64 5.49 3.91 -11.86
N HIS A 65 6.28 3.06 -11.21
CA HIS A 65 7.71 2.92 -11.49
C HIS A 65 7.97 2.49 -12.94
N ARG A 66 7.20 1.56 -13.51
CA ARG A 66 7.40 1.15 -14.91
C ARG A 66 7.20 2.30 -15.90
N ARG A 67 6.44 3.34 -15.54
CA ARG A 67 6.28 4.54 -16.36
C ARG A 67 7.57 5.35 -16.51
N ILE A 68 8.48 5.29 -15.53
CA ILE A 68 9.76 5.99 -15.61
C ILE A 68 10.69 5.36 -16.66
N HIS A 69 10.63 4.03 -16.83
CA HIS A 69 11.40 3.33 -17.87
C HIS A 69 10.80 3.52 -19.25
N THR A 70 9.48 3.61 -19.33
CA THR A 70 8.75 3.77 -20.60
C THR A 70 8.62 5.24 -21.02
N GLY A 71 9.25 6.18 -20.29
CA GLY A 71 9.23 7.61 -20.61
C GLY A 71 7.82 8.21 -20.71
N GLY A 72 6.84 7.72 -19.93
CA GLY A 72 5.46 8.23 -19.93
C GLY A 72 4.58 7.81 -21.12
N LYS A 73 5.01 6.90 -22.00
CA LYS A 73 4.18 6.46 -23.14
C LYS A 73 3.56 5.08 -22.92
N VAL A 74 2.55 5.00 -22.06
CA VAL A 74 1.66 3.82 -22.00
C VAL A 74 0.24 4.23 -22.36
N HIS A 75 0.09 4.66 -23.61
CA HIS A 75 -1.16 4.56 -24.36
C HIS A 75 -0.90 3.72 -25.61
N SER A 76 -0.40 2.48 -25.46
CA SER A 76 -0.43 1.52 -26.57
C SER A 76 -1.73 0.71 -26.49
N CYS A 77 -2.67 1.17 -27.29
CA CYS A 77 -3.93 0.52 -27.61
C CYS A 77 -3.71 -0.94 -28.04
N VAL A 78 -4.53 -1.85 -27.51
CA VAL A 78 -4.44 -3.32 -27.69
C VAL A 78 -4.74 -3.78 -29.14
N THR A 79 -5.08 -2.86 -30.05
CA THR A 79 -5.36 -3.19 -31.46
C THR A 79 -4.22 -2.94 -32.44
N CYS A 80 -3.11 -2.32 -32.04
CA CYS A 80 -2.03 -2.04 -33.00
C CYS A 80 -0.86 -3.02 -32.86
N SER A 81 -0.94 -4.11 -33.64
CA SER A 81 0.23 -4.90 -34.02
C SER A 81 1.19 -4.01 -34.81
N LYS A 82 2.20 -3.44 -34.16
CA LYS A 82 3.50 -3.14 -34.78
C LYS A 82 4.49 -2.70 -33.70
N LYS A 83 5.54 -3.52 -33.60
CA LYS A 83 6.81 -3.19 -32.93
C LYS A 83 7.37 -1.93 -33.58
N LEU A 84 8.13 -1.13 -32.83
CA LEU A 84 9.10 -0.26 -33.46
C LEU A 84 10.43 -0.36 -32.73
N THR A 85 11.44 -0.58 -33.56
CA THR A 85 12.88 -0.65 -33.37
C THR A 85 13.44 0.54 -32.61
#